data_AF-Q6NZT2-F1
#
_entry.id   AF-Q6NZT2-F1
#
_cell.length_a   1.000
_cell.length_b   1.000
_cell.length_c   1.000
_cell.angle_alpha   90.00
_cell.angle_beta   90.00
_cell.angle_gamma   90.00
#
_symmetry.space_group_name_H-M   'P 1'
#
loop_
_entity.id
_entity.type
_entity.pdbx_description
1 polymer ?
#
loop_
_entity_poly.entity_id
_entity_poly.type
_entity_poly.pdbx_seq_one_letter_code
_entity_poly.pdbx_strand_id
1 'polypeptide(L)'
;MLRAGRMDEFVTEEDEPWYDQRDLEQDLHLAAELGKTLLERNKELEDSLQQMYINNEEQVQEIEYLTKQMEMLREMNEQHAKVYEQLDVTARELEITNEKLVLESKGSQQKIDRLTGTMEMLQGQVDTLTARVEELRTLEELRVRREKKERRKTVHSFPCLKELCTAPRYEDSFMVSDPGSGDLEECQPADEENEHLRVMVSSLRAAVAAERGRREAAERECAAVLQEFERLEQRLLGAESCQRRVHELEAELQEMQQLRKSRVCLLSGEEGLEQTLLNCAPETDTPDEAVMAQNGDANDGAAPVRKSCSDTALDAISAVDASGRRKGSYALHANGVRKRGMSILREVDEQYHALLEKYEELLGKCRRHEESLRHAEVQTSRPVSRDPSMKECRVAEPQQPPPTPPQTPSTPEALEGISRQVEAVDKRLSQNTPEYKALFKEIFSRLQRTKSDINSTKGRKGGK
;
A
#
# COMPACT_ATOMS: atom_id res chain seq x y z
N MET A 1 75.56 -10.69 -57.18
CA MET A 1 76.07 -10.81 -58.56
C MET A 1 74.97 -10.35 -59.50
N LEU A 2 75.20 -9.37 -60.37
CA LEU A 2 74.47 -9.21 -61.64
C LEU A 2 75.24 -8.21 -62.51
N ARG A 3 75.71 -8.72 -63.64
CA ARG A 3 76.56 -8.12 -64.70
C ARG A 3 76.42 -6.60 -64.87
N ALA A 4 77.50 -5.85 -64.60
CA ALA A 4 77.66 -4.49 -65.12
C ALA A 4 77.77 -4.54 -66.66
N GLY A 5 76.87 -3.83 -67.34
CA GLY A 5 76.93 -3.66 -68.79
C GLY A 5 77.77 -2.43 -69.15
N ARG A 6 78.80 -2.62 -69.98
CA ARG A 6 79.48 -1.50 -70.65
C ARG A 6 78.53 -0.97 -71.73
N MET A 7 78.13 0.29 -71.62
CA MET A 7 77.70 1.10 -72.77
C MET A 7 78.77 2.16 -73.02
N ASP A 8 78.89 2.59 -74.27
CA ASP A 8 80.03 3.38 -74.74
C ASP A 8 80.01 4.83 -74.24
N GLU A 9 81.20 5.42 -74.21
CA GLU A 9 81.42 6.84 -73.93
C GLU A 9 80.94 7.65 -75.14
N PHE A 10 79.64 7.98 -75.16
CA PHE A 10 79.10 8.93 -76.12
C PHE A 10 79.71 10.31 -75.88
N VAL A 11 80.62 10.72 -76.76
CA VAL A 11 81.05 12.11 -76.88
C VAL A 11 79.85 12.89 -77.43
N THR A 12 79.05 13.46 -76.52
CA THR A 12 78.10 14.50 -76.87
C THR A 12 78.89 15.76 -77.23
N GLU A 13 78.78 16.18 -78.49
CA GLU A 13 79.18 17.53 -78.88
C GLU A 13 78.32 18.52 -78.07
N GLU A 14 78.96 19.51 -77.45
CA GLU A 14 78.28 20.49 -76.59
C GLU A 14 77.55 21.51 -77.47
N ASP A 15 76.31 21.18 -77.87
CA ASP A 15 75.41 22.07 -78.61
C ASP A 15 75.25 23.42 -77.88
N GLU A 16 75.41 24.51 -78.64
CA GLU A 16 75.52 25.87 -78.10
C GLU A 16 74.20 26.29 -77.40
N PRO A 17 74.22 26.73 -76.11
CA PRO A 17 73.01 26.90 -75.32
C PRO A 17 71.98 27.88 -75.92
N TRP A 18 70.77 27.38 -76.19
CA TRP A 18 69.66 28.08 -76.85
C TRP A 18 68.86 29.02 -75.91
N TYR A 19 69.45 29.45 -74.77
CA TYR A 19 68.85 30.32 -73.76
C TYR A 19 69.80 31.44 -73.33
N ASP A 20 69.27 32.67 -73.19
CA ASP A 20 69.96 33.72 -72.46
C ASP A 20 70.07 33.33 -70.98
N GLN A 21 71.30 33.28 -70.46
CA GLN A 21 71.62 32.86 -69.08
C GLN A 21 70.75 33.57 -68.01
N ARG A 22 70.41 34.84 -68.25
CA ARG A 22 69.57 35.66 -67.35
C ARG A 22 68.11 35.25 -67.34
N ASP A 23 67.59 34.75 -68.45
CA ASP A 23 66.19 34.33 -68.55
C ASP A 23 66.02 32.96 -67.89
N LEU A 24 67.02 32.08 -68.06
CA LEU A 24 67.12 30.84 -67.28
C LEU A 24 67.21 31.12 -65.76
N GLU A 25 67.97 32.14 -65.34
CA GLU A 25 68.04 32.56 -63.93
C GLU A 25 66.69 33.11 -63.42
N GLN A 26 65.97 33.91 -64.22
CA GLN A 26 64.65 34.43 -63.88
C GLN A 26 63.59 33.31 -63.78
N ASP A 27 63.53 32.40 -64.76
CA ASP A 27 62.62 31.26 -64.76
C ASP A 27 62.92 30.30 -63.61
N LEU A 28 64.19 30.07 -63.26
CA LEU A 28 64.59 29.28 -62.11
C LEU A 28 64.16 29.92 -60.79
N HIS A 29 64.28 31.26 -60.66
CA HIS A 29 63.76 32.00 -59.51
C HIS A 29 62.24 31.91 -59.41
N LEU A 30 61.51 32.10 -60.52
CA LEU A 30 60.04 31.97 -60.57
C LEU A 30 59.58 30.55 -60.23
N ALA A 31 60.26 29.53 -60.75
CA ALA A 31 59.98 28.13 -60.44
C ALA A 31 60.24 27.82 -58.96
N ALA A 32 61.27 28.41 -58.35
CA ALA A 32 61.54 28.30 -56.92
C ALA A 32 60.48 29.01 -56.05
N GLU A 33 60.01 30.20 -56.45
CA GLU A 33 58.93 30.90 -55.74
C GLU A 33 57.58 30.17 -55.85
N LEU A 34 57.25 29.63 -57.03
CA LEU A 34 56.07 28.78 -57.22
C LEU A 34 56.18 27.47 -56.43
N GLY A 35 57.34 26.80 -56.47
CA GLY A 35 57.60 25.58 -55.70
C GLY A 35 57.50 25.82 -54.19
N LYS A 36 58.05 26.93 -53.70
CA LYS A 36 57.89 27.38 -52.31
C LYS A 36 56.41 27.63 -51.97
N THR A 37 55.69 28.37 -52.80
CA THR A 37 54.26 28.69 -52.58
C THR A 37 53.40 27.42 -52.56
N LEU A 38 53.71 26.43 -53.41
CA LEU A 38 53.05 25.12 -53.41
C LEU A 38 53.37 24.31 -52.15
N LEU A 39 54.61 24.33 -51.65
CA LEU A 39 55.00 23.67 -50.40
C LEU A 39 54.37 24.34 -49.17
N GLU A 40 54.34 25.67 -49.12
CA GLU A 40 53.67 26.42 -48.05
C GLU A 40 52.16 26.10 -48.04
N ARG A 41 51.49 26.14 -49.21
CA ARG A 41 50.08 25.76 -49.35
C ARG A 41 49.81 24.28 -49.06
N ASN A 42 50.72 23.38 -49.42
CA ASN A 42 50.58 21.95 -49.13
C ASN A 42 50.69 21.71 -47.62
N LYS A 43 51.62 22.37 -46.94
CA LYS A 43 51.72 22.36 -45.48
C LYS A 43 50.48 22.97 -44.80
N GLU A 44 49.95 24.09 -45.28
CA GLU A 44 48.68 24.66 -44.76
C GLU A 44 47.53 23.64 -44.83
N LEU A 45 47.47 22.85 -45.92
CA LEU A 45 46.49 21.79 -46.07
C LEU A 45 46.75 20.62 -45.10
N GLU A 46 48.01 20.19 -44.93
CA GLU A 46 48.39 19.16 -43.94
C GLU A 46 48.07 19.59 -42.49
N ASP A 47 48.43 20.82 -42.11
CA ASP A 47 48.14 21.40 -40.79
C ASP A 47 46.61 21.50 -40.57
N SER A 48 45.84 21.83 -41.61
CA SER A 48 44.35 21.87 -41.55
C SER A 48 43.71 20.48 -41.45
N LEU A 49 44.30 19.47 -42.09
CA LEU A 49 43.84 18.09 -42.05
C LEU A 49 44.15 17.44 -40.69
N GLN A 50 45.33 17.72 -40.11
CA GLN A 50 45.67 17.31 -38.75
C GLN A 50 44.71 17.92 -37.71
N GLN A 51 44.37 19.20 -37.85
CA GLN A 51 43.34 19.84 -37.01
C GLN A 51 41.96 19.17 -37.18
N MET A 52 41.59 18.79 -38.41
CA MET A 52 40.34 18.07 -38.68
C MET A 52 40.33 16.68 -38.01
N TYR A 53 41.43 15.93 -38.07
CA TYR A 53 41.57 14.64 -37.39
C TYR A 53 41.45 14.78 -35.87
N ILE A 54 42.17 15.72 -35.24
CA ILE A 54 42.12 15.94 -33.78
C ILE A 54 40.68 16.30 -33.34
N ASN A 55 40.04 17.25 -34.03
CA ASN A 55 38.64 17.60 -33.73
C ASN A 55 37.67 16.41 -33.97
N ASN A 56 37.96 15.52 -34.93
CA ASN A 56 37.14 14.33 -35.13
C ASN A 56 37.33 13.30 -34.02
N GLU A 57 38.55 13.09 -33.52
CA GLU A 57 38.85 12.26 -32.35
C GLU A 57 38.17 12.80 -31.08
N GLU A 58 38.18 14.12 -30.87
CA GLU A 58 37.45 14.78 -29.77
C GLU A 58 35.93 14.57 -29.88
N GLN A 59 35.37 14.72 -31.08
CA GLN A 59 33.94 14.48 -31.34
C GLN A 59 33.53 13.01 -31.12
N VAL A 60 34.37 12.05 -31.50
CA VAL A 60 34.13 10.62 -31.23
C VAL A 60 34.12 10.36 -29.71
N GLN A 61 35.07 10.93 -28.97
CA GLN A 61 35.13 10.82 -27.51
C GLN A 61 33.91 11.45 -26.81
N GLU A 62 33.41 12.59 -27.30
CA GLU A 62 32.16 13.19 -26.80
C GLU A 62 30.95 12.29 -27.10
N ILE A 63 30.83 11.78 -28.32
CA ILE A 63 29.73 10.87 -28.72
C ILE A 63 29.74 9.61 -27.85
N GLU A 64 30.91 9.02 -27.59
CA GLU A 64 31.05 7.90 -26.66
C GLU A 64 30.59 8.25 -25.23
N TYR A 65 31.01 9.40 -24.70
CA TYR A 65 30.67 9.83 -23.34
C TYR A 65 29.17 10.16 -23.18
N LEU A 66 28.55 10.75 -24.20
CA LEU A 66 27.10 10.96 -24.26
C LEU A 66 26.34 9.64 -24.42
N THR A 67 26.87 8.69 -25.19
CA THR A 67 26.26 7.36 -25.37
C THR A 67 26.25 6.56 -24.08
N LYS A 68 27.39 6.51 -23.35
CA LYS A 68 27.51 5.86 -22.04
C LYS A 68 26.57 6.48 -20.99
N GLN A 69 26.34 7.80 -21.03
CA GLN A 69 25.32 8.45 -20.21
C GLN A 69 23.88 8.09 -20.62
N MET A 70 23.59 8.00 -21.93
CA MET A 70 22.26 7.56 -22.41
C MET A 70 21.98 6.10 -22.05
N GLU A 71 22.98 5.23 -22.06
CA GLU A 71 22.89 3.83 -21.61
C GLU A 71 22.57 3.75 -20.12
N MET A 72 23.36 4.43 -19.27
CA MET A 72 23.09 4.53 -17.83
C MET A 72 21.70 5.11 -17.51
N LEU A 73 21.21 6.08 -18.30
CA LEU A 73 19.86 6.62 -18.15
C LEU A 73 18.76 5.64 -18.60
N ARG A 74 19.01 4.79 -19.60
CA ARG A 74 18.09 3.70 -20.00
C ARG A 74 18.04 2.65 -18.89
N GLU A 75 19.19 2.19 -18.41
CA GLU A 75 19.29 1.24 -17.29
C GLU A 75 18.54 1.76 -16.05
N MET A 76 18.81 3.00 -15.64
CA MET A 76 18.11 3.63 -14.51
C MET A 76 16.59 3.66 -14.71
N ASN A 77 16.12 3.98 -15.92
CA ASN A 77 14.69 4.04 -16.23
C ASN A 77 14.04 2.65 -16.29
N GLU A 78 14.79 1.61 -16.71
CA GLU A 78 14.37 0.21 -16.67
C GLU A 78 14.30 -0.31 -15.22
N GLN A 79 15.26 0.04 -14.36
CA GLN A 79 15.18 -0.26 -12.93
C GLN A 79 14.00 0.46 -12.26
N HIS A 80 13.72 1.71 -12.65
CA HIS A 80 12.50 2.40 -12.19
C HIS A 80 11.22 1.68 -12.64
N ALA A 81 11.14 1.21 -13.89
CA ALA A 81 10.00 0.43 -14.37
C ALA A 81 9.78 -0.84 -13.53
N LYS A 82 10.84 -1.63 -13.31
CA LYS A 82 10.80 -2.84 -12.46
C LYS A 82 10.39 -2.55 -11.01
N VAL A 83 10.84 -1.43 -10.45
CA VAL A 83 10.42 -1.00 -9.10
C VAL A 83 8.94 -0.58 -9.08
N TYR A 84 8.43 0.10 -10.11
CA TYR A 84 7.01 0.44 -10.19
C TYR A 84 6.14 -0.82 -10.38
N GLU A 85 6.55 -1.77 -11.22
CA GLU A 85 5.88 -3.07 -11.38
C GLU A 85 5.85 -3.85 -10.05
N GLN A 86 6.98 -3.93 -9.34
CA GLN A 86 7.05 -4.61 -8.05
C GLN A 86 6.19 -3.93 -6.98
N LEU A 87 6.14 -2.60 -6.94
CA LEU A 87 5.26 -1.84 -6.04
C LEU A 87 3.79 -2.10 -6.37
N ASP A 88 3.42 -2.07 -7.65
CA ASP A 88 2.06 -2.31 -8.15
C ASP A 88 1.58 -3.76 -7.90
N VAL A 89 2.48 -4.74 -7.93
CA VAL A 89 2.21 -6.12 -7.43
C VAL A 89 1.97 -6.11 -5.92
N THR A 90 2.87 -5.54 -5.11
CA THR A 90 2.70 -5.53 -3.65
C THR A 90 1.47 -4.74 -3.18
N ALA A 91 1.07 -3.70 -3.91
CA ALA A 91 -0.15 -2.95 -3.65
C ALA A 91 -1.39 -3.84 -3.79
N ARG A 92 -1.50 -4.61 -4.88
CA ARG A 92 -2.61 -5.56 -5.08
C ARG A 92 -2.59 -6.70 -4.05
N GLU A 93 -1.41 -7.20 -3.68
CA GLU A 93 -1.30 -8.20 -2.61
C GLU A 93 -1.81 -7.66 -1.26
N LEU A 94 -1.49 -6.40 -0.94
CA LEU A 94 -1.98 -5.71 0.26
C LEU A 94 -3.49 -5.40 0.19
N GLU A 95 -4.02 -5.06 -0.98
CA GLU A 95 -5.46 -4.88 -1.20
C GLU A 95 -6.23 -6.20 -0.99
N ILE A 96 -5.81 -7.28 -1.65
CA ILE A 96 -6.43 -8.61 -1.55
C ILE A 96 -6.35 -9.16 -0.11
N THR A 97 -5.23 -8.97 0.58
CA THR A 97 -5.10 -9.41 1.98
C THR A 97 -5.92 -8.55 2.94
N ASN A 98 -6.06 -7.24 2.69
CA ASN A 98 -6.94 -6.36 3.46
C ASN A 98 -8.42 -6.73 3.26
N GLU A 99 -8.88 -6.93 2.03
CA GLU A 99 -10.24 -7.41 1.75
C GLU A 99 -10.55 -8.73 2.44
N LYS A 100 -9.61 -9.69 2.37
CA LYS A 100 -9.72 -10.98 3.08
C LYS A 100 -9.85 -10.78 4.60
N LEU A 101 -9.01 -9.95 5.20
CA LEU A 101 -9.07 -9.64 6.64
C LEU A 101 -10.36 -8.90 7.03
N VAL A 102 -10.89 -8.03 6.17
CA VAL A 102 -12.20 -7.37 6.37
C VAL A 102 -13.36 -8.38 6.29
N LEU A 103 -13.30 -9.36 5.39
CA LEU A 103 -14.28 -10.44 5.31
C LEU A 103 -14.20 -11.39 6.51
N GLU A 104 -12.99 -11.77 6.94
CA GLU A 104 -12.77 -12.58 8.15
C GLU A 104 -13.23 -11.83 9.42
N SER A 105 -12.92 -10.54 9.52
CA SER A 105 -13.41 -9.65 10.59
C SER A 105 -14.94 -9.62 10.63
N LYS A 106 -15.62 -9.37 9.49
CA LYS A 106 -17.09 -9.44 9.38
C LYS A 106 -17.65 -10.81 9.78
N GLY A 107 -17.02 -11.91 9.37
CA GLY A 107 -17.42 -13.27 9.75
C GLY A 107 -17.26 -13.55 11.25
N SER A 108 -16.18 -13.06 11.85
CA SER A 108 -15.93 -13.16 13.29
C SER A 108 -16.90 -12.30 14.10
N GLN A 109 -17.24 -11.09 13.64
CA GLN A 109 -18.25 -10.24 14.25
C GLN A 109 -19.62 -10.92 14.24
N GLN A 110 -20.07 -11.45 13.09
CA GLN A 110 -21.33 -12.21 13.02
C GLN A 110 -21.34 -13.43 13.96
N LYS A 111 -20.18 -14.06 14.21
CA LYS A 111 -20.06 -15.15 15.18
C LYS A 111 -20.18 -14.65 16.62
N ILE A 112 -19.58 -13.50 16.93
CA ILE A 112 -19.74 -12.81 18.23
C ILE A 112 -21.20 -12.44 18.42
N ASP A 113 -21.84 -11.75 17.48
CA ASP A 113 -23.23 -11.30 17.57
C ASP A 113 -24.20 -12.46 17.84
N ARG A 114 -24.01 -13.60 17.15
CA ARG A 114 -24.79 -14.84 17.38
C ARG A 114 -24.57 -15.42 18.78
N LEU A 115 -23.32 -15.46 19.26
CA LEU A 115 -23.01 -15.98 20.59
C LEU A 115 -23.54 -15.07 21.70
N THR A 116 -23.41 -13.74 21.53
CA THR A 116 -24.01 -12.73 22.42
C THR A 116 -25.53 -12.90 22.49
N GLY A 117 -26.22 -13.02 21.35
CA GLY A 117 -27.66 -13.27 21.33
C GLY A 117 -28.08 -14.58 22.03
N THR A 118 -27.28 -15.64 21.93
CA THR A 118 -27.53 -16.87 22.73
C THR A 118 -27.25 -16.69 24.22
N MET A 119 -26.24 -15.89 24.58
CA MET A 119 -25.94 -15.56 25.98
C MET A 119 -27.05 -14.70 26.60
N GLU A 120 -27.55 -13.69 25.89
CA GLU A 120 -28.68 -12.86 26.31
C GLU A 120 -29.97 -13.69 26.48
N MET A 121 -30.25 -14.62 25.56
CA MET A 121 -31.39 -15.54 25.68
C MET A 121 -31.26 -16.47 26.90
N LEU A 122 -30.09 -17.05 27.12
CA LEU A 122 -29.83 -17.90 28.30
C LEU A 122 -29.89 -17.10 29.59
N GLN A 123 -29.38 -15.87 29.61
CA GLN A 123 -29.47 -14.98 30.76
C GLN A 123 -30.93 -14.65 31.08
N GLY A 124 -31.76 -14.28 30.08
CA GLY A 124 -33.19 -14.06 30.27
C GLY A 124 -33.93 -15.29 30.81
N GLN A 125 -33.53 -16.50 30.42
CA GLN A 125 -34.05 -17.75 31.01
C GLN A 125 -33.61 -17.93 32.47
N VAL A 126 -32.33 -17.66 32.80
CA VAL A 126 -31.81 -17.72 34.17
C VAL A 126 -32.48 -16.68 35.07
N ASP A 127 -32.69 -15.46 34.59
CA ASP A 127 -33.37 -14.38 35.32
C ASP A 127 -34.85 -14.74 35.57
N THR A 128 -35.54 -15.29 34.56
CA THR A 128 -36.93 -15.78 34.70
C THR A 128 -37.04 -16.93 35.70
N LEU A 129 -36.12 -17.90 35.65
CA LEU A 129 -36.06 -19.01 36.61
C LEU A 129 -35.73 -18.51 38.03
N THR A 130 -34.84 -17.52 38.16
CA THR A 130 -34.48 -16.91 39.44
C THR A 130 -35.67 -16.18 40.05
N ALA A 131 -36.37 -15.35 39.28
CA ALA A 131 -37.61 -14.69 39.70
C ALA A 131 -38.67 -15.73 40.13
N ARG A 132 -38.87 -16.81 39.38
CA ARG A 132 -39.82 -17.87 39.75
C ARG A 132 -39.41 -18.61 41.03
N VAL A 133 -38.12 -18.81 41.27
CA VAL A 133 -37.62 -19.38 42.53
C VAL A 133 -37.80 -18.39 43.69
N GLU A 134 -37.71 -17.08 43.47
CA GLU A 134 -37.97 -16.04 44.48
C GLU A 134 -39.47 -15.87 44.79
N GLU A 135 -40.35 -15.98 43.80
CA GLU A 135 -41.80 -16.14 44.02
C GLU A 135 -42.10 -17.34 44.91
N LEU A 136 -41.51 -18.51 44.62
CA LEU A 136 -41.73 -19.71 45.42
C LEU A 136 -41.17 -19.56 46.85
N ARG A 137 -39.99 -18.93 47.02
CA ARG A 137 -39.42 -18.59 48.34
C ARG A 137 -40.32 -17.64 49.13
N THR A 138 -40.84 -16.57 48.51
CA THR A 138 -41.71 -15.59 49.19
C THR A 138 -43.08 -16.17 49.52
N LEU A 139 -43.66 -17.00 48.65
CA LEU A 139 -44.86 -17.77 48.94
C LEU A 139 -44.67 -18.74 50.10
N GLU A 140 -43.54 -19.44 50.18
CA GLU A 140 -43.21 -20.34 51.28
C GLU A 140 -42.96 -19.57 52.59
N GLU A 141 -42.26 -18.44 52.54
CA GLU A 141 -42.15 -17.51 53.66
C GLU A 141 -43.52 -17.01 54.15
N LEU A 142 -44.48 -16.81 53.26
CA LEU A 142 -45.86 -16.44 53.59
C LEU A 142 -46.69 -17.64 54.11
N ARG A 143 -46.39 -18.88 53.73
CA ARG A 143 -46.93 -20.09 54.38
C ARG A 143 -46.38 -20.22 55.80
N VAL A 144 -45.06 -20.22 55.96
CA VAL A 144 -44.40 -20.30 57.27
C VAL A 144 -44.80 -19.15 58.20
N ARG A 145 -45.02 -17.93 57.70
CA ARG A 145 -45.58 -16.82 58.51
C ARG A 145 -47.06 -16.99 58.84
N ARG A 146 -47.88 -17.63 57.99
CA ARG A 146 -49.27 -18.00 58.33
C ARG A 146 -49.30 -19.11 59.36
N GLU A 147 -48.57 -20.19 59.14
CA GLU A 147 -48.48 -21.32 60.06
C GLU A 147 -47.94 -20.90 61.44
N LYS A 148 -46.93 -20.02 61.51
CA LYS A 148 -46.44 -19.45 62.78
C LYS A 148 -47.44 -18.52 63.48
N LYS A 149 -48.44 -17.97 62.76
CA LYS A 149 -49.56 -17.21 63.34
C LYS A 149 -50.72 -18.13 63.73
N GLU A 150 -50.94 -19.22 62.99
CA GLU A 150 -51.98 -20.22 63.24
C GLU A 150 -51.62 -21.12 64.41
N ARG A 151 -50.39 -21.67 64.49
CA ARG A 151 -49.87 -22.38 65.67
C ARG A 151 -49.88 -21.55 66.97
N ARG A 152 -50.02 -20.21 66.87
CA ARG A 152 -50.21 -19.29 68.01
C ARG A 152 -51.70 -19.02 68.35
N LYS A 153 -52.64 -19.55 67.57
CA LYS A 153 -54.09 -19.43 67.74
C LYS A 153 -54.77 -20.80 67.95
N THR A 154 -54.32 -21.85 67.28
CA THR A 154 -54.91 -23.20 67.27
C THR A 154 -54.60 -24.05 68.51
N VAL A 155 -54.12 -23.45 69.60
CA VAL A 155 -54.13 -24.09 70.93
C VAL A 155 -55.57 -24.23 71.45
N HIS A 156 -56.54 -23.49 70.89
CA HIS A 156 -57.96 -23.73 71.05
C HIS A 156 -58.68 -23.92 69.70
N SER A 157 -59.54 -24.95 69.67
CA SER A 157 -60.48 -25.39 68.62
C SER A 157 -59.90 -25.93 67.30
N PHE A 158 -60.59 -26.96 66.78
CA PHE A 158 -60.22 -27.73 65.59
C PHE A 158 -61.03 -27.26 64.36
N PRO A 159 -60.40 -26.84 63.25
CA PRO A 159 -61.10 -26.58 61.99
C PRO A 159 -61.55 -27.88 61.30
N CYS A 160 -62.78 -28.31 61.58
CA CYS A 160 -63.36 -29.50 60.96
C CYS A 160 -63.94 -29.20 59.57
N LEU A 161 -63.48 -29.95 58.56
CA LEU A 161 -64.19 -30.32 57.32
C LEU A 161 -65.21 -29.29 56.76
N LYS A 162 -64.73 -28.25 56.07
CA LYS A 162 -65.59 -27.36 55.26
C LYS A 162 -65.28 -27.35 53.76
N GLU A 163 -64.11 -27.81 53.33
CA GLU A 163 -63.66 -27.75 51.92
C GLU A 163 -63.79 -29.08 51.16
N LEU A 164 -64.31 -30.15 51.78
CA LEU A 164 -64.68 -31.40 51.08
C LEU A 164 -66.14 -31.41 50.59
N CYS A 165 -66.81 -30.26 50.61
CA CYS A 165 -68.22 -30.11 50.22
C CYS A 165 -68.42 -29.33 48.91
N THR A 166 -67.36 -29.16 48.10
CA THR A 166 -67.39 -28.42 46.83
C THR A 166 -66.66 -29.21 45.73
N ALA A 167 -67.03 -30.47 45.58
CA ALA A 167 -66.65 -31.27 44.43
C ALA A 167 -67.65 -31.02 43.28
N PRO A 168 -67.22 -30.60 42.08
CA PRO A 168 -68.11 -30.50 40.93
C PRO A 168 -68.55 -31.91 40.51
N ARG A 169 -69.81 -32.03 40.07
CA ARG A 169 -70.40 -33.29 39.59
C ARG A 169 -69.95 -33.55 38.15
N TYR A 170 -69.23 -34.64 37.92
CA TYR A 170 -69.34 -35.36 36.65
C TYR A 170 -70.71 -36.04 36.63
N GLU A 171 -71.61 -35.61 35.74
CA GLU A 171 -72.80 -36.36 35.36
C GLU A 171 -72.98 -36.28 33.84
N ASP A 172 -73.02 -37.46 33.22
CA ASP A 172 -73.02 -37.70 31.77
C ASP A 172 -74.44 -37.51 31.19
N SER A 173 -74.57 -36.77 30.08
CA SER A 173 -75.89 -36.41 29.52
C SER A 173 -75.89 -36.25 28.00
N PHE A 174 -75.65 -37.35 27.28
CA PHE A 174 -76.07 -37.48 25.89
C PHE A 174 -77.61 -37.34 25.76
N MET A 175 -78.10 -36.19 25.28
CA MET A 175 -79.38 -36.03 24.56
C MET A 175 -79.40 -34.73 23.75
N VAL A 176 -79.88 -34.81 22.50
CA VAL A 176 -79.94 -33.67 21.56
C VAL A 176 -81.22 -32.86 21.76
N SER A 177 -81.14 -31.54 21.97
CA SER A 177 -82.29 -30.62 21.88
C SER A 177 -81.88 -29.16 21.69
N ASP A 178 -82.05 -28.68 20.44
CA ASP A 178 -82.16 -27.29 19.94
C ASP A 178 -81.11 -26.20 20.33
N PRO A 179 -80.60 -25.39 19.37
CA PRO A 179 -79.38 -24.62 19.56
C PRO A 179 -79.60 -23.22 20.16
N GLY A 180 -79.24 -23.02 21.43
CA GLY A 180 -79.15 -21.68 22.01
C GLY A 180 -78.54 -21.62 23.42
N SER A 181 -77.44 -20.86 23.57
CA SER A 181 -76.89 -20.42 24.86
C SER A 181 -76.46 -21.55 25.83
N GLY A 182 -75.39 -22.28 25.49
CA GLY A 182 -74.76 -23.28 26.37
C GLY A 182 -73.23 -23.35 26.21
N ASP A 183 -72.77 -23.92 25.09
CA ASP A 183 -71.43 -24.53 24.95
C ASP A 183 -70.29 -23.54 24.67
N LEU A 184 -70.14 -22.52 25.52
CA LEU A 184 -69.17 -21.44 25.34
C LEU A 184 -67.82 -21.64 26.04
N GLU A 185 -67.63 -22.65 26.89
CA GLU A 185 -66.39 -22.83 27.69
C GLU A 185 -65.48 -23.97 27.23
N GLU A 186 -65.97 -25.14 26.79
CA GLU A 186 -65.10 -26.26 26.37
C GLU A 186 -64.38 -26.03 25.02
N CYS A 187 -64.89 -25.16 24.14
CA CYS A 187 -64.21 -24.81 22.88
C CYS A 187 -63.02 -23.84 23.06
N GLN A 188 -63.03 -22.99 24.10
CA GLN A 188 -62.09 -21.88 24.26
C GLN A 188 -60.61 -22.27 24.08
N PRO A 189 -60.05 -23.30 24.76
CA PRO A 189 -58.62 -23.61 24.63
C PRO A 189 -58.24 -24.14 23.22
N ALA A 190 -59.17 -24.82 22.54
CA ALA A 190 -58.94 -25.34 21.19
C ALA A 190 -59.06 -24.24 20.12
N ASP A 191 -59.92 -23.24 20.35
CA ASP A 191 -60.02 -22.04 19.52
C ASP A 191 -58.82 -21.10 19.73
N GLU A 192 -58.36 -20.90 20.97
CA GLU A 192 -57.12 -20.14 21.27
C GLU A 192 -55.89 -20.75 20.58
N GLU A 193 -55.69 -22.07 20.68
CA GLU A 193 -54.60 -22.75 19.96
C GLU A 193 -54.75 -22.59 18.44
N ASN A 194 -55.99 -22.68 17.92
CA ASN A 194 -56.28 -22.43 16.51
C ASN A 194 -55.92 -20.99 16.08
N GLU A 195 -56.22 -19.97 16.88
CA GLU A 195 -55.84 -18.58 16.59
C GLU A 195 -54.33 -18.38 16.65
N HIS A 196 -53.66 -18.93 17.66
CA HIS A 196 -52.19 -18.92 17.74
C HIS A 196 -51.54 -19.62 16.52
N LEU A 197 -52.06 -20.77 16.08
CA LEU A 197 -51.60 -21.45 14.87
C LEU A 197 -51.89 -20.65 13.59
N ARG A 198 -53.06 -19.98 13.49
CA ARG A 198 -53.40 -19.10 12.36
C ARG A 198 -52.45 -17.89 12.28
N VAL A 199 -52.10 -17.29 13.42
CA VAL A 199 -51.10 -16.21 13.52
C VAL A 199 -49.69 -16.69 13.20
N MET A 200 -49.30 -17.88 13.67
CA MET A 200 -48.00 -18.47 13.34
C MET A 200 -47.89 -18.80 11.84
N VAL A 201 -48.94 -19.36 11.23
CA VAL A 201 -48.99 -19.64 9.79
C VAL A 201 -49.00 -18.36 8.96
N SER A 202 -49.65 -17.27 9.40
CA SER A 202 -49.61 -16.00 8.68
C SER A 202 -48.23 -15.33 8.77
N SER A 203 -47.57 -15.38 9.94
CA SER A 203 -46.20 -14.85 10.10
C SER A 203 -45.17 -15.64 9.29
N LEU A 204 -45.27 -16.98 9.26
CA LEU A 204 -44.43 -17.83 8.41
C LEU A 204 -44.65 -17.57 6.92
N ARG A 205 -45.90 -17.35 6.48
CA ARG A 205 -46.20 -16.95 5.08
C ARG A 205 -45.59 -15.58 4.74
N ALA A 206 -45.65 -14.61 5.65
CA ALA A 206 -45.01 -13.31 5.47
C ALA A 206 -43.48 -13.42 5.41
N ALA A 207 -42.86 -14.23 6.28
CA ALA A 207 -41.43 -14.50 6.26
C ALA A 207 -40.97 -15.15 4.95
N VAL A 208 -41.71 -16.15 4.44
CA VAL A 208 -41.43 -16.79 3.14
C VAL A 208 -41.60 -15.81 1.97
N ALA A 209 -42.58 -14.90 2.02
CA ALA A 209 -42.72 -13.85 1.01
C ALA A 209 -41.53 -12.85 1.04
N ALA A 210 -41.08 -12.45 2.23
CA ALA A 210 -39.90 -11.59 2.39
C ALA A 210 -38.60 -12.28 1.95
N GLU A 211 -38.46 -13.59 2.19
CA GLU A 211 -37.33 -14.39 1.71
C GLU A 211 -37.30 -14.46 0.17
N ARG A 212 -38.45 -14.69 -0.47
CA ARG A 212 -38.58 -14.64 -1.93
C ARG A 212 -38.21 -13.26 -2.49
N GLY A 213 -38.75 -12.18 -1.91
CA GLY A 213 -38.41 -10.82 -2.34
C GLY A 213 -36.92 -10.50 -2.26
N ARG A 214 -36.24 -10.93 -1.18
CA ARG A 214 -34.77 -10.79 -1.03
C ARG A 214 -34.00 -11.68 -2.01
N ARG A 215 -34.44 -12.92 -2.24
CA ARG A 215 -33.84 -13.82 -3.21
C ARG A 215 -33.95 -13.27 -4.63
N GLU A 216 -35.13 -12.81 -5.05
CA GLU A 216 -35.33 -12.20 -6.36
C GLU A 216 -34.52 -10.91 -6.53
N ALA A 217 -34.28 -10.13 -5.46
CA ALA A 217 -33.41 -8.96 -5.51
C ALA A 217 -31.97 -9.38 -5.83
N ALA A 218 -31.42 -10.34 -5.09
CA ALA A 218 -30.09 -10.91 -5.36
C ALA A 218 -30.00 -11.56 -6.76
N GLU A 219 -31.05 -12.23 -7.23
CA GLU A 219 -31.08 -12.82 -8.58
C GLU A 219 -31.08 -11.74 -9.69
N ARG A 220 -31.72 -10.57 -9.46
CA ARG A 220 -31.63 -9.40 -10.35
C ARG A 220 -30.24 -8.76 -10.32
N GLU A 221 -29.62 -8.65 -9.14
CA GLU A 221 -28.27 -8.11 -8.97
C GLU A 221 -27.24 -8.99 -9.68
N CYS A 222 -27.30 -10.32 -9.50
CA CYS A 222 -26.48 -11.28 -10.24
C CYS A 222 -26.69 -11.18 -11.76
N ALA A 223 -27.94 -11.05 -12.23
CA ALA A 223 -28.23 -10.90 -13.65
C ALA A 223 -27.67 -9.58 -14.25
N ALA A 224 -27.68 -8.49 -13.50
CA ALA A 224 -27.07 -7.22 -13.90
C ALA A 224 -25.54 -7.34 -13.97
N VAL A 225 -24.91 -7.94 -12.95
CA VAL A 225 -23.46 -8.18 -12.90
C VAL A 225 -22.99 -9.08 -14.04
N LEU A 226 -23.75 -10.11 -14.41
CA LEU A 226 -23.45 -10.95 -15.59
C LEU A 226 -23.48 -10.15 -16.91
N GLN A 227 -24.45 -9.25 -17.08
CA GLN A 227 -24.50 -8.35 -18.26
C GLN A 227 -23.32 -7.37 -18.29
N GLU A 228 -22.80 -6.95 -17.13
CA GLU A 228 -21.58 -6.15 -17.04
C GLU A 228 -20.33 -6.96 -17.39
N PHE A 229 -20.24 -8.24 -16.97
CA PHE A 229 -19.17 -9.15 -17.39
C PHE A 229 -19.20 -9.40 -18.91
N GLU A 230 -20.33 -9.79 -19.50
CA GLU A 230 -20.48 -9.97 -20.96
C GLU A 230 -20.05 -8.71 -21.74
N ARG A 231 -20.38 -7.52 -21.22
CA ARG A 231 -19.97 -6.23 -21.80
C ARG A 231 -18.48 -5.93 -21.64
N LEU A 232 -17.85 -6.39 -20.56
CA LEU A 232 -16.40 -6.27 -20.35
C LEU A 232 -15.62 -7.25 -21.25
N GLU A 233 -16.10 -8.48 -21.41
CA GLU A 233 -15.53 -9.48 -22.34
C GLU A 233 -15.58 -8.96 -23.79
N GLN A 234 -16.71 -8.41 -24.24
CA GLN A 234 -16.83 -7.79 -25.57
C GLN A 234 -15.84 -6.63 -25.78
N ARG A 235 -15.56 -5.83 -24.73
CA ARG A 235 -14.55 -4.75 -24.79
C ARG A 235 -13.12 -5.30 -24.81
N LEU A 236 -12.88 -6.39 -24.07
CA LEU A 236 -11.57 -7.05 -24.00
C LEU A 236 -11.21 -7.70 -25.34
N LEU A 237 -12.12 -8.47 -25.95
CA LEU A 237 -11.98 -9.02 -27.30
C LEU A 237 -11.70 -7.93 -28.35
N GLY A 238 -12.34 -6.76 -28.21
CA GLY A 238 -12.05 -5.58 -29.03
C GLY A 238 -10.64 -5.03 -28.83
N ALA A 239 -10.18 -4.94 -27.57
CA ALA A 239 -8.83 -4.49 -27.24
C ALA A 239 -7.75 -5.47 -27.72
N GLU A 240 -7.95 -6.78 -27.56
CA GLU A 240 -7.07 -7.84 -28.09
C GLU A 240 -6.96 -7.82 -29.62
N SER A 241 -8.05 -7.45 -30.30
CA SER A 241 -8.04 -7.25 -31.77
C SER A 241 -7.18 -6.04 -32.14
N CYS A 242 -7.29 -4.94 -31.41
CA CYS A 242 -6.41 -3.78 -31.59
C CYS A 242 -4.94 -4.09 -31.24
N GLN A 243 -4.67 -4.84 -30.17
CA GLN A 243 -3.31 -5.27 -29.79
C GLN A 243 -2.66 -6.14 -30.87
N ARG A 244 -3.40 -7.13 -31.40
CA ARG A 244 -2.92 -7.93 -32.54
C ARG A 244 -2.60 -7.07 -33.76
N ARG A 245 -3.47 -6.11 -34.12
CA ARG A 245 -3.16 -5.21 -35.25
C ARG A 245 -1.98 -4.26 -34.98
N VAL A 246 -1.71 -3.90 -33.71
CA VAL A 246 -0.49 -3.18 -33.34
C VAL A 246 0.74 -4.06 -33.53
N HIS A 247 0.74 -5.31 -33.05
CA HIS A 247 1.87 -6.23 -33.24
C HIS A 247 2.12 -6.59 -34.73
N GLU A 248 1.06 -6.72 -35.53
CA GLU A 248 1.17 -6.83 -36.99
C GLU A 248 1.88 -5.60 -37.60
N LEU A 249 1.47 -4.39 -37.21
CA LEU A 249 2.09 -3.14 -37.66
C LEU A 249 3.54 -2.97 -37.16
N GLU A 250 3.86 -3.48 -35.97
CA GLU A 250 5.22 -3.51 -35.43
C GLU A 250 6.13 -4.47 -36.22
N ALA A 251 5.61 -5.63 -36.63
CA ALA A 251 6.31 -6.56 -37.52
C ALA A 251 6.50 -5.98 -38.93
N GLU A 252 5.43 -5.45 -39.55
CA GLU A 252 5.51 -4.72 -40.84
C GLU A 252 6.56 -3.59 -40.80
N LEU A 253 6.66 -2.88 -39.68
CA LEU A 253 7.63 -1.81 -39.46
C LEU A 253 9.06 -2.34 -39.27
N GLN A 254 9.25 -3.47 -38.59
CA GLN A 254 10.55 -4.13 -38.45
C GLN A 254 11.06 -4.66 -39.79
N GLU A 255 10.23 -5.33 -40.60
CA GLU A 255 10.55 -5.75 -41.96
C GLU A 255 10.96 -4.55 -42.82
N MET A 256 10.19 -3.46 -42.79
CA MET A 256 10.51 -2.24 -43.52
C MET A 256 11.77 -1.54 -43.02
N GLN A 257 12.20 -1.74 -41.77
CA GLN A 257 13.52 -1.32 -41.29
C GLN A 257 14.64 -2.23 -41.79
N GLN A 258 14.45 -3.55 -41.80
CA GLN A 258 15.41 -4.51 -42.34
C GLN A 258 15.65 -4.27 -43.85
N LEU A 259 14.58 -4.08 -44.63
CA LEU A 259 14.64 -3.72 -46.05
C LEU A 259 15.35 -2.38 -46.31
N ARG A 260 15.26 -1.41 -45.39
CA ARG A 260 16.04 -0.17 -45.46
C ARG A 260 17.52 -0.41 -45.19
N LYS A 261 17.86 -1.23 -44.18
CA LYS A 261 19.25 -1.60 -43.84
C LYS A 261 19.90 -2.34 -45.02
N SER A 262 19.28 -3.42 -45.52
CA SER A 262 19.83 -4.19 -46.65
C SER A 262 19.94 -3.35 -47.92
N ARG A 263 18.97 -2.46 -48.21
CA ARG A 263 19.09 -1.52 -49.33
C ARG A 263 20.26 -0.53 -49.16
N VAL A 264 20.59 -0.09 -47.95
CA VAL A 264 21.79 0.72 -47.70
C VAL A 264 23.05 -0.11 -47.90
N CYS A 265 23.12 -1.35 -47.40
CA CYS A 265 24.24 -2.26 -47.64
C CYS A 265 24.45 -2.63 -49.12
N LEU A 266 23.39 -2.59 -49.95
CA LEU A 266 23.46 -2.80 -51.41
C LEU A 266 23.80 -1.53 -52.21
N LEU A 267 23.71 -0.34 -51.60
CA LEU A 267 24.08 0.95 -52.21
C LEU A 267 25.44 1.46 -51.75
N SER A 268 25.93 1.00 -50.59
CA SER A 268 27.30 1.21 -50.12
C SER A 268 28.16 0.07 -50.68
N GLY A 269 29.02 0.40 -51.64
CA GLY A 269 29.60 -0.57 -52.58
C GLY A 269 30.53 -1.61 -51.97
N GLU A 270 30.49 -2.80 -52.57
CA GLU A 270 31.53 -3.86 -52.63
C GLU A 270 32.01 -4.52 -51.32
N GLU A 271 31.98 -3.86 -50.16
CA GLU A 271 32.43 -4.43 -48.87
C GLU A 271 31.26 -4.94 -47.98
N GLY A 272 30.01 -4.48 -48.22
CA GLY A 272 28.86 -4.77 -47.35
C GLY A 272 28.23 -6.17 -47.49
N LEU A 273 28.61 -6.97 -48.48
CA LEU A 273 27.93 -8.22 -48.83
C LEU A 273 28.17 -9.36 -47.81
N GLU A 274 29.41 -9.54 -47.37
CA GLU A 274 29.76 -10.63 -46.43
C GLU A 274 29.09 -10.42 -45.06
N GLN A 275 29.07 -9.19 -44.58
CA GLN A 275 28.46 -8.82 -43.30
C GLN A 275 26.92 -8.86 -43.33
N THR A 276 26.31 -8.74 -44.51
CA THR A 276 24.86 -8.90 -44.68
C THR A 276 24.45 -10.37 -44.70
N LEU A 277 25.27 -11.27 -45.27
CA LEU A 277 24.97 -12.71 -45.30
C LEU A 277 25.09 -13.37 -43.91
N LEU A 278 26.06 -12.95 -43.08
CA LEU A 278 26.24 -13.49 -41.72
C LEU A 278 25.13 -13.06 -40.74
N ASN A 279 24.59 -11.85 -40.89
CA ASN A 279 23.57 -11.30 -39.98
C ASN A 279 22.11 -11.68 -40.35
N CYS A 280 21.90 -12.46 -41.41
CA CYS A 280 20.58 -12.89 -41.87
C CYS A 280 20.25 -14.37 -41.56
N ALA A 281 21.06 -15.02 -40.71
CA ALA A 281 20.80 -16.37 -40.21
C ALA A 281 20.22 -16.32 -38.77
N PRO A 282 18.89 -16.37 -38.58
CA PRO A 282 18.34 -16.72 -37.28
C PRO A 282 18.63 -18.21 -37.03
N GLU A 283 19.37 -18.53 -35.96
CA GLU A 283 19.55 -19.92 -35.53
C GLU A 283 18.22 -20.46 -35.00
N THR A 284 17.60 -21.35 -35.77
CA THR A 284 16.30 -21.95 -35.48
C THR A 284 16.41 -23.07 -34.46
N ASP A 285 16.52 -22.73 -33.17
CA ASP A 285 16.57 -23.70 -32.08
C ASP A 285 15.54 -23.39 -30.97
N THR A 286 14.29 -23.81 -31.20
CA THR A 286 13.24 -23.93 -30.18
C THR A 286 12.50 -25.25 -30.34
N PRO A 287 12.83 -26.29 -29.54
CA PRO A 287 12.17 -27.59 -29.64
C PRO A 287 10.79 -27.61 -28.95
N ASP A 288 9.78 -28.02 -29.71
CA ASP A 288 8.57 -28.73 -29.27
C ASP A 288 7.74 -28.16 -28.09
N GLU A 289 6.97 -27.09 -28.34
CA GLU A 289 5.67 -26.85 -27.68
C GLU A 289 4.62 -27.87 -28.19
N ALA A 290 4.89 -29.17 -27.99
CA ALA A 290 4.06 -30.27 -28.44
C ALA A 290 2.89 -30.55 -27.48
N VAL A 291 2.00 -29.57 -27.29
CA VAL A 291 0.77 -29.74 -26.52
C VAL A 291 -0.17 -30.71 -27.25
N MET A 292 -0.23 -31.98 -26.81
CA MET A 292 -1.46 -32.78 -26.66
C MET A 292 -1.19 -34.22 -26.14
N ALA A 293 -1.88 -34.59 -25.06
CA ALA A 293 -2.34 -35.94 -24.70
C ALA A 293 -1.35 -37.15 -24.75
N GLN A 294 -0.87 -37.56 -23.56
CA GLN A 294 -1.17 -38.90 -23.02
C GLN A 294 -0.87 -39.02 -21.51
N ASN A 295 -1.45 -40.05 -20.88
CA ASN A 295 -1.33 -40.33 -19.44
C ASN A 295 -0.04 -41.11 -19.14
N GLY A 296 0.62 -40.85 -18.00
CA GLY A 296 1.72 -41.66 -17.50
C GLY A 296 2.25 -41.19 -16.14
N ASP A 297 2.34 -42.12 -15.18
CA ASP A 297 2.91 -41.90 -13.85
C ASP A 297 4.45 -42.02 -13.82
N ALA A 298 5.02 -41.69 -12.65
CA ALA A 298 6.45 -41.70 -12.25
C ALA A 298 7.27 -40.48 -12.72
N ASN A 299 7.87 -39.65 -11.86
CA ASN A 299 8.67 -39.89 -10.63
C ASN A 299 10.08 -40.43 -10.91
N ASP A 300 10.99 -39.56 -11.36
CA ASP A 300 12.23 -39.20 -10.64
C ASP A 300 12.95 -38.03 -11.36
N GLY A 301 13.83 -37.29 -10.66
CA GLY A 301 14.67 -36.25 -11.29
C GLY A 301 14.82 -34.93 -10.51
N ALA A 302 15.58 -34.94 -9.42
CA ALA A 302 15.69 -33.79 -8.52
C ALA A 302 16.61 -32.65 -9.01
N ALA A 303 16.12 -31.40 -8.93
CA ALA A 303 16.94 -30.18 -8.85
C ALA A 303 16.26 -29.16 -7.90
N PRO A 304 16.97 -28.54 -6.93
CA PRO A 304 16.32 -27.86 -5.81
C PRO A 304 16.02 -26.36 -6.04
N VAL A 305 14.81 -25.95 -5.64
CA VAL A 305 14.39 -24.54 -5.56
C VAL A 305 15.26 -23.78 -4.55
N ARG A 306 16.09 -22.85 -5.02
CA ARG A 306 16.82 -21.91 -4.15
C ARG A 306 16.04 -20.61 -3.97
N LYS A 307 15.40 -20.46 -2.81
CA LYS A 307 15.14 -19.15 -2.22
C LYS A 307 16.48 -18.59 -1.72
N SER A 308 16.81 -17.36 -2.07
CA SER A 308 17.95 -16.62 -1.50
C SER A 308 17.51 -15.20 -1.15
N CYS A 309 17.93 -14.71 0.01
CA CYS A 309 17.55 -13.40 0.51
C CYS A 309 18.45 -12.30 -0.04
N SER A 310 17.98 -11.06 0.12
CA SER A 310 18.71 -9.80 -0.07
C SER A 310 19.93 -9.68 0.85
N ASP A 311 21.07 -9.23 0.30
CA ASP A 311 22.02 -8.33 1.00
C ASP A 311 23.11 -7.76 0.06
N THR A 312 23.57 -8.55 -0.92
CA THR A 312 24.86 -8.36 -1.62
C THR A 312 24.97 -7.20 -2.64
N ALA A 313 24.10 -6.19 -2.57
CA ALA A 313 24.01 -5.12 -3.59
C ALA A 313 24.57 -3.74 -3.16
N LEU A 314 24.73 -3.48 -1.86
CA LEU A 314 25.04 -2.13 -1.35
C LEU A 314 26.54 -1.88 -1.03
N ASP A 315 27.35 -2.93 -0.88
CA ASP A 315 28.80 -2.79 -0.66
C ASP A 315 29.54 -2.22 -1.88
N ALA A 316 29.04 -2.47 -3.10
CA ALA A 316 29.67 -2.00 -4.35
C ALA A 316 29.73 -0.47 -4.47
N ILE A 317 28.82 0.27 -3.83
CA ILE A 317 28.78 1.74 -3.80
C ILE A 317 29.62 2.29 -2.62
N SER A 318 29.88 1.43 -1.63
CA SER A 318 30.49 1.79 -0.34
C SER A 318 32.00 1.56 -0.30
N ALA A 319 32.57 0.85 -1.27
CA ALA A 319 34.00 0.56 -1.38
C ALA A 319 34.87 1.84 -1.21
N VAL A 320 35.76 1.82 -0.21
CA VAL A 320 36.71 2.89 0.07
C VAL A 320 38.09 2.47 -0.41
N ASP A 321 38.55 3.06 -1.51
CA ASP A 321 39.94 2.90 -1.96
C ASP A 321 40.93 3.39 -0.90
N ALA A 322 42.01 2.65 -0.72
CA ALA A 322 43.07 2.91 0.26
C ALA A 322 43.91 4.19 0.00
N SER A 323 43.48 5.05 -0.93
CA SER A 323 44.12 6.31 -1.30
C SER A 323 43.51 7.55 -0.61
N GLY A 324 42.40 7.40 0.11
CA GLY A 324 41.89 8.38 1.08
C GLY A 324 41.38 9.74 0.52
N ARG A 325 41.31 9.93 -0.80
CA ARG A 325 40.98 11.22 -1.43
C ARG A 325 39.58 11.23 -2.11
N ARG A 326 38.49 11.11 -1.34
CA ARG A 326 37.14 11.38 -1.88
C ARG A 326 37.02 12.87 -2.24
N LYS A 327 36.89 13.19 -3.53
CA LYS A 327 36.69 14.55 -4.07
C LYS A 327 35.23 15.02 -3.90
N GLY A 328 34.77 15.08 -2.65
CA GLY A 328 33.40 15.48 -2.30
C GLY A 328 33.18 16.99 -2.51
N SER A 329 32.64 17.38 -3.67
CA SER A 329 32.42 18.78 -4.06
C SER A 329 30.94 19.19 -4.05
N TYR A 330 30.20 18.78 -3.02
CA TYR A 330 28.77 19.08 -2.84
C TYR A 330 28.50 19.90 -1.56
N ALA A 331 29.22 21.01 -1.42
CA ALA A 331 28.96 22.06 -0.44
C ALA A 331 29.14 23.45 -1.10
N LEU A 332 28.64 24.50 -0.46
CA LEU A 332 28.79 25.93 -0.84
C LEU A 332 27.85 26.52 -1.93
N HIS A 333 26.59 26.06 -2.02
CA HIS A 333 25.49 26.91 -2.52
C HIS A 333 24.26 26.79 -1.59
N ALA A 334 24.30 27.40 -0.40
CA ALA A 334 23.99 28.81 -0.15
C ALA A 334 22.49 29.15 -0.28
N ASN A 335 21.88 29.46 0.86
CA ASN A 335 20.45 29.72 1.06
C ASN A 335 19.84 30.72 0.07
N GLY A 336 18.65 30.42 -0.46
CA GLY A 336 17.76 31.45 -1.01
C GLY A 336 16.79 31.02 -2.11
N VAL A 337 17.17 30.08 -2.98
CA VAL A 337 16.39 29.77 -4.20
C VAL A 337 15.73 28.40 -4.12
N ARG A 338 14.40 28.39 -3.92
CA ARG A 338 13.56 27.19 -4.09
C ARG A 338 13.51 26.79 -5.58
N LYS A 339 14.48 26.01 -6.03
CA LYS A 339 14.54 25.49 -7.40
C LYS A 339 13.52 24.37 -7.60
N ARG A 340 12.35 24.77 -8.11
CA ARG A 340 11.33 23.94 -8.76
C ARG A 340 11.98 22.86 -9.64
N GLY A 341 12.05 21.62 -9.15
CA GLY A 341 12.78 20.52 -9.79
C GLY A 341 13.35 19.46 -8.83
N MET A 342 13.52 19.76 -7.55
CA MET A 342 13.82 18.74 -6.53
C MET A 342 12.61 17.81 -6.35
N SER A 343 12.83 16.50 -6.42
CA SER A 343 11.80 15.49 -6.15
C SER A 343 11.50 15.43 -4.66
N ILE A 344 10.23 15.18 -4.30
CA ILE A 344 9.81 15.05 -2.90
C ILE A 344 10.54 13.90 -2.18
N LEU A 345 10.98 12.87 -2.91
CA LEU A 345 11.84 11.81 -2.35
C LEU A 345 13.16 12.39 -1.83
N ARG A 346 13.84 13.25 -2.59
CA ARG A 346 15.08 13.88 -2.12
C ARG A 346 14.86 14.80 -0.92
N GLU A 347 13.75 15.51 -0.85
CA GLU A 347 13.42 16.33 0.33
C GLU A 347 13.15 15.46 1.57
N VAL A 348 12.51 14.30 1.40
CA VAL A 348 12.30 13.31 2.46
C VAL A 348 13.62 12.62 2.85
N ASP A 349 14.47 12.26 1.89
CA ASP A 349 15.79 11.66 2.12
C ASP A 349 16.71 12.66 2.85
N GLU A 350 16.75 13.93 2.43
CA GLU A 350 17.49 15.01 3.09
C GLU A 350 17.01 15.21 4.54
N GLN A 351 15.69 15.17 4.79
CA GLN A 351 15.14 15.22 6.15
C GLN A 351 15.43 13.95 6.97
N TYR A 352 15.42 12.76 6.35
CA TYR A 352 15.76 11.50 7.00
C TYR A 352 17.25 11.46 7.42
N HIS A 353 18.16 11.88 6.53
CA HIS A 353 19.59 11.96 6.84
C HIS A 353 19.88 13.04 7.89
N ALA A 354 19.26 14.22 7.79
CA ALA A 354 19.39 15.26 8.83
C ALA A 354 18.85 14.80 10.20
N LEU A 355 17.79 13.97 10.23
CA LEU A 355 17.27 13.36 11.44
C LEU A 355 18.21 12.28 11.98
N LEU A 356 18.81 11.47 11.10
CA LEU A 356 19.86 10.50 11.44
C LEU A 356 21.08 11.17 12.07
N GLU A 357 21.62 12.23 11.45
CA GLU A 357 22.71 13.03 12.03
C GLU A 357 22.34 13.59 13.42
N LYS A 358 21.07 13.96 13.64
CA LYS A 358 20.61 14.45 14.96
C LYS A 358 20.47 13.33 15.99
N TYR A 359 20.08 12.12 15.59
CA TYR A 359 20.13 10.94 16.47
C TYR A 359 21.56 10.49 16.75
N GLU A 360 22.47 10.50 15.78
CA GLU A 360 23.88 10.19 15.98
C GLU A 360 24.58 11.24 16.84
N GLU A 361 24.29 12.54 16.64
CA GLU A 361 24.70 13.60 17.56
C GLU A 361 24.21 13.35 18.99
N LEU A 362 22.96 12.90 19.16
CA LEU A 362 22.37 12.65 20.47
C LEU A 362 22.98 11.41 21.14
N LEU A 363 23.12 10.30 20.42
CA LEU A 363 23.83 9.10 20.89
C LEU A 363 25.30 9.41 21.22
N GLY A 364 25.96 10.23 20.40
CA GLY A 364 27.31 10.72 20.64
C GLY A 364 27.41 11.71 21.80
N LYS A 365 26.33 12.40 22.18
CA LYS A 365 26.25 13.18 23.42
C LYS A 365 26.01 12.27 24.62
N CYS A 366 25.16 11.24 24.51
CA CYS A 366 24.92 10.24 25.55
C CYS A 366 26.20 9.45 25.88
N ARG A 367 26.93 8.92 24.89
CA ARG A 367 28.22 8.23 25.10
C ARG A 367 29.23 9.13 25.80
N ARG A 368 29.43 10.36 25.30
CA ARG A 368 30.33 11.34 25.94
C ARG A 368 29.89 11.75 27.34
N HIS A 369 28.58 11.78 27.64
CA HIS A 369 28.09 12.04 28.98
C HIS A 369 28.37 10.86 29.91
N GLU A 370 28.19 9.63 29.46
CA GLU A 370 28.55 8.44 30.23
C GLU A 370 30.06 8.33 30.46
N GLU A 371 30.89 8.53 29.43
CA GLU A 371 32.36 8.58 29.54
C GLU A 371 32.83 9.68 30.49
N SER A 372 32.20 10.87 30.46
CA SER A 372 32.48 11.96 31.41
C SER A 372 32.09 11.59 32.85
N LEU A 373 30.93 10.97 33.06
CA LEU A 373 30.51 10.46 34.37
C LEU A 373 31.45 9.35 34.89
N ARG A 374 31.95 8.47 34.00
CA ARG A 374 32.88 7.37 34.34
C ARG A 374 34.26 7.87 34.78
N HIS A 375 34.55 9.17 34.67
CA HIS A 375 35.82 9.79 35.06
C HIS A 375 35.68 10.94 36.09
N ALA A 376 34.46 11.30 36.51
CA ALA A 376 34.23 12.48 37.35
C ALA A 376 34.39 12.22 38.87
N GLU A 377 33.56 11.36 39.48
CA GLU A 377 33.38 11.36 40.94
C GLU A 377 33.77 10.04 41.63
N VAL A 378 35.04 9.98 42.03
CA VAL A 378 35.57 9.02 43.00
C VAL A 378 35.23 9.49 44.41
N GLN A 379 34.12 9.05 45.01
CA GLN A 379 33.92 9.16 46.47
C GLN A 379 32.91 8.18 47.11
N THR A 380 33.41 7.41 48.08
CA THR A 380 32.72 6.87 49.28
C THR A 380 31.31 6.22 49.17
N SER A 381 31.30 4.92 48.90
CA SER A 381 30.66 3.88 49.74
C SER A 381 29.31 4.15 50.44
N ARG A 382 28.23 3.53 49.95
CA ARG A 382 27.33 2.62 50.73
C ARG A 382 26.23 2.00 49.84
N PRO A 383 26.06 0.67 49.81
CA PRO A 383 24.90 0.04 49.18
C PRO A 383 23.70 -0.01 50.13
N VAL A 384 22.50 0.35 49.64
CA VAL A 384 21.22 0.09 50.34
C VAL A 384 20.20 -0.39 49.32
N SER A 385 19.97 -1.71 49.30
CA SER A 385 18.84 -2.30 48.58
C SER A 385 17.53 -1.89 49.25
N ARG A 386 16.58 -1.29 48.52
CA ARG A 386 15.23 -1.03 49.05
C ARG A 386 14.15 -1.06 47.98
N ASP A 387 13.65 -2.27 47.75
CA ASP A 387 12.43 -2.54 47.00
C ASP A 387 11.20 -2.46 47.93
N PRO A 388 10.07 -1.84 47.53
CA PRO A 388 8.82 -1.86 48.29
C PRO A 388 7.71 -2.61 47.54
N SER A 389 7.64 -3.93 47.73
CA SER A 389 6.53 -4.75 47.25
C SER A 389 5.21 -4.51 48.00
N MET A 390 4.10 -4.90 47.35
CA MET A 390 2.71 -5.01 47.78
C MET A 390 2.39 -4.82 49.27
N LYS A 391 1.36 -4.01 49.57
CA LYS A 391 0.65 -4.03 50.85
C LYS A 391 -0.85 -3.73 50.64
N GLU A 392 -1.72 -4.74 50.55
CA GLU A 392 -2.27 -5.62 51.61
C GLU A 392 -3.59 -5.05 52.18
N CYS A 393 -4.68 -5.78 51.97
CA CYS A 393 -6.03 -5.37 52.34
C CYS A 393 -6.32 -5.58 53.84
N ARG A 394 -7.24 -4.78 54.40
CA ARG A 394 -7.93 -5.11 55.66
C ARG A 394 -9.44 -4.85 55.54
N VAL A 395 -10.18 -5.48 56.46
CA VAL A 395 -11.61 -5.83 56.36
C VAL A 395 -12.39 -5.28 57.56
N ALA A 396 -13.72 -5.18 57.43
CA ALA A 396 -14.72 -4.93 58.51
C ALA A 396 -14.80 -3.48 59.07
N GLU A 397 -15.96 -2.93 59.46
CA GLU A 397 -17.37 -3.32 59.28
C GLU A 397 -18.30 -2.06 59.42
N PRO A 398 -19.66 -2.12 59.28
CA PRO A 398 -20.45 -0.99 58.74
C PRO A 398 -21.31 -0.20 59.75
N GLN A 399 -21.85 0.96 59.31
CA GLN A 399 -23.15 1.46 59.78
C GLN A 399 -23.86 2.45 58.81
N GLN A 400 -24.90 1.92 58.14
CA GLN A 400 -26.19 2.52 57.72
C GLN A 400 -26.30 3.84 56.87
N PRO A 401 -27.26 3.97 55.91
CA PRO A 401 -27.20 5.01 54.86
C PRO A 401 -28.48 5.94 54.82
N PRO A 402 -29.00 6.50 53.70
CA PRO A 402 -29.27 7.96 53.59
C PRO A 402 -30.74 8.29 53.17
N PRO A 403 -31.00 9.51 52.66
CA PRO A 403 -32.08 9.69 51.67
C PRO A 403 -31.74 10.61 50.46
N THR A 404 -31.85 10.03 49.25
CA THR A 404 -32.36 10.57 47.96
C THR A 404 -31.93 11.94 47.36
N PRO A 405 -31.71 12.03 46.02
CA PRO A 405 -31.37 13.26 45.29
C PRO A 405 -32.57 13.97 44.63
N PRO A 406 -32.35 15.17 44.06
CA PRO A 406 -33.18 15.63 42.94
C PRO A 406 -32.40 16.27 41.75
N GLN A 407 -32.84 15.89 40.55
CA GLN A 407 -33.04 16.73 39.35
C GLN A 407 -31.85 17.37 38.60
N THR A 408 -31.88 17.17 37.28
CA THR A 408 -31.10 17.88 36.25
C THR A 408 -31.67 19.27 35.94
N PRO A 409 -30.81 20.30 35.78
CA PRO A 409 -31.13 21.46 34.96
C PRO A 409 -30.16 21.62 33.76
N SER A 410 -30.71 21.82 32.57
CA SER A 410 -29.94 22.13 31.36
C SER A 410 -29.52 23.60 31.34
N THR A 411 -28.23 23.91 31.39
CA THR A 411 -27.67 25.27 31.17
C THR A 411 -26.14 25.19 30.91
N PRO A 412 -25.49 26.21 30.32
CA PRO A 412 -24.18 26.04 29.65
C PRO A 412 -22.97 25.87 30.59
N GLU A 413 -23.13 26.07 31.90
CA GLU A 413 -22.01 26.04 32.86
C GLU A 413 -21.27 24.68 32.91
N ALA A 414 -21.97 23.58 32.63
CA ALA A 414 -21.35 22.25 32.52
C ALA A 414 -20.29 22.17 31.41
N LEU A 415 -20.50 22.88 30.29
CA LEU A 415 -19.53 22.95 29.19
C LEU A 415 -18.33 23.83 29.56
N GLU A 416 -18.53 24.90 30.34
CA GLU A 416 -17.41 25.66 30.91
C GLU A 416 -16.61 24.86 31.94
N GLY A 417 -17.28 24.08 32.81
CA GLY A 417 -16.60 23.18 33.75
C GLY A 417 -15.69 22.18 33.05
N ILE A 418 -16.22 21.51 32.02
CA ILE A 418 -15.45 20.58 31.18
C ILE A 418 -14.34 21.33 30.43
N SER A 419 -14.61 22.51 29.84
CA SER A 419 -13.61 23.30 29.12
C SER A 419 -12.44 23.72 30.02
N ARG A 420 -12.72 24.22 31.23
CA ARG A 420 -11.69 24.57 32.24
C ARG A 420 -10.89 23.34 32.69
N GLN A 421 -11.53 22.17 32.82
CA GLN A 421 -10.86 20.93 33.17
C GLN A 421 -9.97 20.39 32.03
N VAL A 422 -10.43 20.50 30.77
CA VAL A 422 -9.65 20.20 29.57
C VAL A 422 -8.46 21.15 29.44
N GLU A 423 -8.65 22.46 29.64
CA GLU A 423 -7.54 23.44 29.68
C GLU A 423 -6.54 23.12 30.80
N ALA A 424 -6.99 22.69 31.98
CA ALA A 424 -6.09 22.32 33.07
C ALA A 424 -5.25 21.08 32.73
N VAL A 425 -5.85 20.09 32.05
CA VAL A 425 -5.14 18.90 31.55
C VAL A 425 -4.18 19.28 30.42
N ASP A 426 -4.60 20.10 29.46
CA ASP A 426 -3.79 20.58 28.32
C ASP A 426 -2.60 21.44 28.80
N LYS A 427 -2.80 22.28 29.82
CA LYS A 427 -1.72 23.03 30.50
C LYS A 427 -0.73 22.10 31.19
N ARG A 428 -1.17 21.04 31.89
CA ARG A 428 -0.24 20.03 32.46
C ARG A 428 0.43 19.16 31.39
N LEU A 429 -0.21 18.95 30.25
CA LEU A 429 0.35 18.18 29.14
C LEU A 429 1.30 19.01 28.26
N SER A 430 1.27 20.34 28.33
CA SER A 430 2.01 21.26 27.44
C SER A 430 3.54 21.08 27.42
N GLN A 431 4.14 20.53 28.48
CA GLN A 431 5.57 20.15 28.50
C GLN A 431 5.88 18.80 27.80
N ASN A 432 4.86 18.03 27.43
CA ASN A 432 4.96 16.70 26.82
C ASN A 432 3.93 16.48 25.69
N THR A 433 3.43 17.54 25.05
CA THR A 433 2.54 17.40 23.87
C THR A 433 3.36 17.00 22.65
N PRO A 434 3.14 15.81 22.06
CA PRO A 434 3.78 15.43 20.80
C PRO A 434 3.33 16.34 19.65
N GLU A 435 4.24 16.62 18.72
CA GLU A 435 4.12 17.67 17.70
C GLU A 435 2.83 17.59 16.86
N TYR A 436 2.34 16.37 16.59
CA TYR A 436 1.09 16.17 15.85
C TYR A 436 -0.11 16.89 16.50
N LYS A 437 -0.15 17.06 17.83
CA LYS A 437 -1.22 17.82 18.51
C LYS A 437 -1.10 19.33 18.26
N ALA A 438 0.11 19.86 18.15
CA ALA A 438 0.33 21.25 17.75
C ALA A 438 -0.05 21.46 16.28
N LEU A 439 0.35 20.53 15.41
CA LEU A 439 0.00 20.54 13.99
C LEU A 439 -1.52 20.47 13.77
N PHE A 440 -2.25 19.59 14.47
CA PHE A 440 -3.72 19.56 14.39
C PHE A 440 -4.35 20.86 14.90
N LYS A 441 -3.86 21.44 16.02
CA LYS A 441 -4.32 22.75 16.49
C LYS A 441 -4.09 23.85 15.45
N GLU A 442 -2.97 23.84 14.73
CA GLU A 442 -2.72 24.80 13.65
C GLU A 442 -3.62 24.53 12.42
N ILE A 443 -3.75 23.28 11.98
CA ILE A 443 -4.61 22.89 10.83
C ILE A 443 -6.06 23.30 11.10
N PHE A 444 -6.62 22.98 12.26
CA PHE A 444 -7.96 23.43 12.65
C PHE A 444 -8.06 24.96 12.74
N SER A 445 -7.04 25.65 13.28
CA SER A 445 -7.01 27.12 13.33
C SER A 445 -6.98 27.74 11.93
N ARG A 446 -6.22 27.18 10.99
CA ARG A 446 -6.17 27.62 9.58
C ARG A 446 -7.51 27.36 8.90
N LEU A 447 -8.07 26.15 9.00
CA LEU A 447 -9.39 25.80 8.47
C LEU A 447 -10.51 26.71 9.03
N GLN A 448 -10.47 27.05 10.32
CA GLN A 448 -11.46 27.92 10.94
C GLN A 448 -11.34 29.38 10.46
N ARG A 449 -10.13 29.90 10.27
CA ARG A 449 -9.90 31.21 9.61
C ARG A 449 -10.42 31.21 8.18
N THR A 450 -10.04 30.20 7.37
CA THR A 450 -10.53 30.07 5.99
C THR A 450 -12.06 29.97 5.93
N LYS A 451 -12.69 29.28 6.90
CA LYS A 451 -14.16 29.23 7.02
C LYS A 451 -14.78 30.58 7.37
N SER A 452 -14.16 31.40 8.24
CA SER A 452 -14.62 32.78 8.47
C SER A 452 -14.41 33.67 7.24
N ASP A 453 -13.26 33.58 6.56
CA ASP A 453 -12.95 34.41 5.39
C ASP A 453 -13.90 34.13 4.21
N ILE A 454 -14.23 32.85 3.99
CA ILE A 454 -15.25 32.44 3.01
C ILE A 454 -16.62 33.00 3.38
N ASN A 455 -17.01 32.95 4.66
CA ASN A 455 -18.30 33.51 5.11
C ASN A 455 -18.35 35.03 4.95
N SER A 456 -17.29 35.75 5.34
CA SER A 456 -17.19 37.21 5.21
C SER A 456 -17.18 37.66 3.74
N THR A 457 -16.46 36.96 2.86
CA THR A 457 -16.45 37.27 1.42
C THR A 457 -17.77 36.92 0.72
N LYS A 458 -18.45 35.84 1.12
CA LYS A 458 -19.79 35.48 0.62
C LYS A 458 -20.84 36.49 1.05
N GLY A 459 -20.83 36.92 2.32
CA GLY A 459 -21.70 38.00 2.82
C GLY A 459 -21.50 39.33 2.07
N ARG A 460 -20.25 39.69 1.76
CA ARG A 460 -19.93 40.94 1.06
C ARG A 460 -20.22 40.93 -0.46
N LYS A 461 -20.51 39.77 -1.06
CA LYS A 461 -20.96 39.64 -2.46
C LYS A 461 -22.48 39.53 -2.63
N GLY A 462 -23.25 39.35 -1.56
CA GLY A 462 -24.72 39.28 -1.59
C GLY A 462 -25.44 40.60 -1.26
N GLY A 463 -24.74 41.74 -1.33
CA GLY A 463 -25.23 43.05 -0.87
C GLY A 463 -25.05 44.18 -1.89
N LYS A 464 -25.31 43.90 -3.16
CA LYS A 464 -25.39 44.85 -4.28
C LYS A 464 -26.44 44.40 -5.28
#